data_AF-A0A239DF03-F1
#
_entry.id   AF-A0A239DF03-F1
#
_cell.length_a   1.000
_cell.length_b   1.000
_cell.length_c   1.000
_cell.angle_alpha   90.00
_cell.angle_beta   90.00
_cell.angle_gamma   90.00
#
_symmetry.space_group_name_H-M   'P 1'
#
loop_
_entity.id
_entity.type
_entity.pdbx_description
1 polymer ?
#
loop_
_entity_poly.entity_id
_entity_poly.type
_entity_poly.pdbx_seq_one_letter_code
_entity_poly.pdbx_strand_id
1 'polypeptide(L)'
;MDINHPYRRLAGLALAAVAVLGVTAGCSGDDAPAAGAAAAAAGGPEPKTIDGAKAAAQTVFDRFSGGDFAGAWELYTAAGKQAISKDDYVKLNQACSRKGLAIQLTSARMDGTDKAVVIAKQLVAAQSYTMVYEGDAWKLEPAPEGLKLYKMGAAKAIAAQKKAGTCANN
;
A
#
# COMPACT_ATOMS: atom_id res chain seq x y z
N MET A 1 32.44 -65.59 24.32
CA MET A 1 31.19 -66.03 24.96
C MET A 1 30.08 -65.78 23.97
N ASP A 2 29.83 -66.79 23.13
CA ASP A 2 28.71 -66.83 22.21
C ASP A 2 27.40 -67.07 22.98
N ILE A 3 26.28 -66.55 22.44
CA ILE A 3 25.11 -67.35 21.99
C ILE A 3 23.90 -66.41 21.80
N ASN A 4 23.51 -66.27 20.53
CA ASN A 4 22.16 -66.28 19.98
C ASN A 4 21.01 -65.53 20.69
N HIS A 5 20.40 -64.60 19.96
CA HIS A 5 18.95 -64.36 20.02
C HIS A 5 18.24 -65.23 18.97
N PRO A 6 17.36 -66.14 19.41
CA PRO A 6 16.08 -66.37 18.75
C PRO A 6 14.98 -66.23 19.83
N TYR A 7 13.79 -65.71 19.60
CA TYR A 7 12.68 -66.33 18.89
C TYR A 7 11.60 -65.23 18.79
N ARG A 8 11.21 -64.82 17.58
CA ARG A 8 9.96 -65.21 16.92
C ARG A 8 8.72 -65.38 17.85
N ARG A 9 7.78 -64.46 17.60
CA ARG A 9 6.35 -64.68 17.25
C ARG A 9 5.31 -64.80 18.38
N LEU A 10 4.43 -63.79 18.35
CA LEU A 10 2.97 -63.88 18.24
C LEU A 10 2.19 -64.57 19.37
N ALA A 11 1.60 -63.75 20.24
CA ALA A 11 0.27 -63.89 20.84
C ALA A 11 0.11 -62.66 21.76
N GLY A 12 -1.01 -61.97 21.89
CA GLY A 12 -2.36 -62.11 21.40
C GLY A 12 -3.17 -60.95 22.02
N LEU A 13 -4.23 -60.56 21.32
CA LEU A 13 -5.40 -59.78 21.72
C LEU A 13 -5.53 -59.36 23.21
N ALA A 14 -5.77 -58.07 23.45
CA ALA A 14 -6.92 -57.60 24.24
C ALA A 14 -7.20 -56.11 24.02
N LEU A 15 -8.50 -55.79 23.98
CA LEU A 15 -9.12 -54.49 23.72
C LEU A 15 -8.77 -53.40 24.73
N ALA A 16 -8.77 -52.13 24.30
CA ALA A 16 -9.70 -51.10 24.81
C ALA A 16 -9.45 -49.74 24.14
N ALA A 17 -10.52 -49.13 23.65
CA ALA A 17 -10.54 -47.77 23.14
C ALA A 17 -10.43 -46.76 24.30
N VAL A 18 -9.57 -45.75 24.15
CA VAL A 18 -9.74 -44.43 24.77
C VAL A 18 -9.23 -43.37 23.79
N ALA A 19 -10.15 -42.56 23.29
CA ALA A 19 -9.84 -41.33 22.58
C ALA A 19 -9.55 -40.24 23.60
N VAL A 20 -8.34 -39.67 23.57
CA VAL A 20 -8.07 -38.30 24.02
C VAL A 20 -7.05 -37.69 23.09
N LEU A 21 -7.51 -36.72 22.29
CA LEU A 21 -6.67 -35.76 21.57
C LEU A 21 -6.00 -34.83 22.58
N GLY A 22 -4.67 -34.80 22.56
CA GLY A 22 -3.91 -33.81 23.32
C GLY A 22 -2.47 -34.23 23.51
N VAL A 23 -1.61 -33.99 22.52
CA VAL A 23 -0.17 -33.81 22.76
C VAL A 23 0.37 -32.67 21.90
N THR A 24 1.05 -31.81 22.65
CA THR A 24 1.89 -30.65 22.37
C THR A 24 3.14 -30.94 21.53
N ALA A 25 3.70 -29.86 20.96
CA ALA A 25 5.10 -29.60 20.56
C ALA A 25 5.10 -29.05 19.12
N GLY A 26 5.58 -27.84 18.87
CA GLY A 26 6.96 -27.47 19.11
C GLY A 26 7.74 -27.76 17.82
N CYS A 27 7.71 -26.82 16.88
CA CYS A 27 8.67 -26.76 15.78
C CYS A 27 9.13 -25.31 15.63
N SER A 28 10.36 -25.06 16.07
CA SER A 28 11.20 -24.01 15.50
C SER A 28 11.27 -24.23 13.99
N GLY A 29 10.78 -23.26 13.24
CA GLY A 29 10.97 -23.14 11.80
C GLY A 29 11.27 -21.68 11.50
N ASP A 30 12.54 -21.40 11.23
CA ASP A 30 12.97 -20.20 10.51
C ASP A 30 12.32 -20.22 9.13
N ASP A 31 11.19 -19.53 9.02
CA ASP A 31 10.65 -19.01 7.76
C ASP A 31 9.79 -17.83 8.17
N ALA A 32 10.36 -16.62 8.15
CA ALA A 32 9.60 -15.41 8.29
C ALA A 32 8.66 -15.30 7.07
N PRO A 33 7.33 -15.42 7.22
CA PRO A 33 6.47 -14.90 6.17
C PRO A 33 6.71 -13.39 6.16
N ALA A 34 7.10 -12.87 4.99
CA ALA A 34 7.19 -11.44 4.74
C ALA A 34 5.96 -10.77 5.35
N ALA A 35 6.19 -9.89 6.32
CA ALA A 35 5.15 -9.09 6.96
C ALA A 35 4.62 -8.06 5.97
N GLY A 36 3.92 -8.53 4.93
CA GLY A 36 2.95 -7.77 4.16
C GLY A 36 1.61 -7.82 4.88
N ALA A 37 1.58 -7.44 6.17
CA ALA A 37 0.34 -7.16 6.83
C ALA A 37 -0.13 -5.81 6.28
N ALA A 38 -1.04 -5.83 5.30
CA ALA A 38 -2.00 -4.76 5.17
C ALA A 38 -2.62 -4.61 6.57
N ALA A 39 -2.17 -3.59 7.31
CA ALA A 39 -2.75 -3.27 8.59
C ALA A 39 -4.22 -2.97 8.31
N ALA A 40 -5.09 -3.92 8.66
CA ALA A 40 -6.51 -3.67 8.74
C ALA A 40 -6.67 -2.39 9.55
N ALA A 41 -7.37 -1.40 8.97
CA ALA A 41 -7.64 -0.14 9.63
C ALA A 41 -8.22 -0.46 11.01
N ALA A 42 -7.44 -0.22 12.06
CA ALA A 42 -7.98 -0.13 13.39
C ALA A 42 -9.10 0.92 13.28
N GLY A 43 -10.34 0.54 13.54
CA GLY A 43 -11.54 1.30 13.18
C GLY A 43 -11.77 2.60 13.96
N GLY A 44 -10.71 3.35 14.25
CA GLY A 44 -10.72 4.67 14.86
C GLY A 44 -9.89 5.67 14.05
N PRO A 45 -9.83 6.93 14.50
CA PRO A 45 -9.09 7.97 13.84
C PRO A 45 -7.62 7.60 13.64
N GLU A 46 -7.06 7.95 12.48
CA GLU A 46 -5.62 7.80 12.25
C GLU A 46 -4.83 8.71 13.23
N PRO A 47 -3.67 8.31 13.74
CA PRO A 47 -2.87 9.20 14.57
C PRO A 47 -2.40 10.45 13.82
N LYS A 48 -2.56 11.64 14.42
CA LYS A 48 -2.02 12.91 13.92
C LYS A 48 -0.50 13.02 14.13
N THR A 49 0.24 12.09 13.56
CA THR A 49 1.70 12.00 13.67
C THR A 49 2.35 11.99 12.31
N ILE A 50 3.65 12.26 12.28
CA ILE A 50 4.46 12.19 11.06
C ILE A 50 4.44 10.78 10.43
N ASP A 51 4.39 9.74 11.25
CA ASP A 51 4.34 8.36 10.76
C ASP A 51 2.96 8.01 10.19
N GLY A 52 1.87 8.54 10.77
CA GLY A 52 0.54 8.46 10.17
C GLY A 52 0.49 9.12 8.80
N ALA A 53 1.03 10.34 8.67
CA ALA A 53 1.10 11.04 7.40
C ALA A 53 1.93 10.30 6.34
N LYS A 54 3.08 9.71 6.74
CA LYS A 54 3.90 8.87 5.86
C LYS A 54 3.14 7.62 5.39
N ALA A 55 2.50 6.90 6.31
CA ALA A 55 1.76 5.68 5.97
C ALA A 55 0.61 5.95 4.98
N ALA A 56 -0.15 7.03 5.21
CA ALA A 56 -1.20 7.46 4.30
C ALA A 56 -0.64 7.89 2.94
N ALA A 57 0.45 8.67 2.91
CA ALA A 57 1.12 9.06 1.66
C ALA A 57 1.60 7.84 0.86
N GLN A 58 2.24 6.87 1.53
CA GLN A 58 2.70 5.64 0.89
C GLN A 58 1.53 4.86 0.29
N THR A 59 0.39 4.79 0.99
CA THR A 59 -0.82 4.14 0.45
C THR A 59 -1.30 4.80 -0.85
N VAL A 60 -1.26 6.13 -0.94
CA VAL A 60 -1.60 6.85 -2.18
C VAL A 60 -0.62 6.50 -3.30
N PHE A 61 0.68 6.51 -2.98
CA PHE A 61 1.76 6.24 -3.92
C PHE A 61 1.77 4.80 -4.44
N ASP A 62 1.47 3.83 -3.58
CA ASP A 62 1.38 2.42 -3.95
C ASP A 62 0.19 2.17 -4.88
N ARG A 63 -0.97 2.76 -4.58
CA ARG A 63 -2.14 2.71 -5.49
C ARG A 63 -1.83 3.35 -6.83
N PHE A 64 -1.22 4.54 -6.83
CA PHE A 64 -0.84 5.23 -8.06
C PHE A 64 0.16 4.43 -8.90
N SER A 65 1.23 3.92 -8.26
CA SER A 65 2.27 3.12 -8.93
C SER A 65 1.71 1.78 -9.43
N GLY A 66 0.77 1.19 -8.70
CA GLY A 66 0.04 -0.02 -9.07
C GLY A 66 -1.04 0.20 -10.15
N GLY A 67 -1.33 1.44 -10.52
CA GLY A 67 -2.34 1.78 -11.53
C GLY A 67 -3.78 1.84 -11.02
N ASP A 68 -4.00 1.71 -9.71
CA ASP A 68 -5.28 1.98 -9.06
C ASP A 68 -5.49 3.48 -8.87
N PHE A 69 -5.71 4.18 -9.98
CA PHE A 69 -5.93 5.63 -9.96
C PHE A 69 -7.26 6.00 -9.29
N ALA A 70 -8.28 5.15 -9.41
CA ALA A 70 -9.56 5.39 -8.76
C ALA A 70 -9.41 5.37 -7.24
N GLY A 71 -8.71 4.37 -6.69
CA GLY A 71 -8.43 4.30 -5.26
C GLY A 71 -7.45 5.36 -4.77
N ALA A 72 -6.46 5.75 -5.58
CA ALA A 72 -5.58 6.87 -5.23
C ALA A 72 -6.35 8.20 -5.11
N TRP A 73 -7.33 8.45 -6.00
CA TRP A 73 -8.19 9.64 -5.94
C TRP A 73 -9.05 9.68 -4.67
N GLU A 74 -9.51 8.54 -4.15
CA GLU A 74 -10.33 8.50 -2.92
C GLU A 74 -9.59 9.03 -1.69
N LEU A 75 -8.26 8.93 -1.71
CA LEU A 75 -7.36 9.37 -0.64
C LEU A 75 -7.00 10.85 -0.73
N TYR A 76 -7.54 11.58 -1.71
CA TYR A 76 -7.36 13.03 -1.80
C TYR A 76 -8.23 13.77 -0.78
N THR A 77 -7.80 14.99 -0.45
CA THR A 77 -8.62 15.91 0.36
C THR A 77 -9.97 16.17 -0.30
N ALA A 78 -10.98 16.54 0.48
CA ALA A 78 -12.30 16.89 -0.01
C ALA A 78 -12.23 18.04 -1.03
N ALA A 79 -11.42 19.07 -0.75
CA ALA A 79 -11.16 20.16 -1.69
C ALA A 79 -10.49 19.67 -2.98
N GLY A 80 -9.54 18.73 -2.88
CA GLY A 80 -8.90 18.09 -4.05
C GLY A 80 -9.91 17.33 -4.91
N LYS A 81 -10.81 16.57 -4.27
CA LYS A 81 -11.88 15.81 -4.95
C LYS A 81 -12.94 16.71 -5.59
N GLN A 82 -13.17 17.90 -5.04
CA GLN A 82 -14.02 18.91 -5.68
C GLN A 82 -13.33 19.57 -6.89
N ALA A 83 -12.01 19.73 -6.84
CA ALA A 83 -11.25 20.39 -7.90
C ALA A 83 -10.92 19.48 -9.10
N ILE A 84 -10.93 18.17 -8.92
CA ILE A 84 -10.65 17.18 -9.96
C ILE A 84 -11.74 16.12 -9.98
N SER A 85 -12.47 16.00 -11.10
CA SER A 85 -13.42 14.90 -11.27
C SER A 85 -12.68 13.55 -11.23
N LYS A 86 -13.26 12.54 -10.55
CA LYS A 86 -12.68 11.20 -10.49
C LYS A 86 -12.43 10.64 -11.89
N ASP A 87 -13.37 10.84 -12.80
CA ASP A 87 -13.28 10.37 -14.18
C ASP A 87 -12.11 10.99 -14.95
N ASP A 88 -11.92 12.32 -14.85
CA ASP A 88 -10.80 12.97 -15.53
C ASP A 88 -9.46 12.56 -14.92
N TYR A 89 -9.42 12.43 -13.59
CA TYR A 89 -8.24 11.91 -12.89
C TYR A 89 -7.87 10.52 -13.43
N VAL A 90 -8.82 9.60 -13.45
CA VAL A 90 -8.57 8.22 -13.90
C VAL A 90 -8.16 8.21 -15.36
N LYS A 91 -8.89 8.90 -16.26
CA LYS A 91 -8.59 8.92 -17.70
C LYS A 91 -7.18 9.47 -17.98
N LEU A 92 -6.82 10.60 -17.37
CA LEU A 92 -5.51 11.21 -17.59
C LEU A 92 -4.38 10.29 -17.09
N ASN A 93 -4.49 9.76 -15.87
CA ASN A 93 -3.44 8.94 -15.30
C ASN A 93 -3.34 7.55 -15.96
N GLN A 94 -4.46 6.97 -16.41
CA GLN A 94 -4.43 5.74 -17.18
C GLN A 94 -3.63 5.89 -18.48
N ALA A 95 -3.75 7.04 -19.14
CA ALA A 95 -3.06 7.34 -20.38
C ALA A 95 -1.60 7.77 -20.17
N CYS A 96 -1.32 8.57 -19.15
CA CYS A 96 -0.04 9.29 -19.06
C CYS A 96 0.86 8.89 -17.89
N SER A 97 0.36 8.18 -16.87
CA SER A 97 1.17 7.84 -15.71
C SER A 97 2.09 6.64 -15.96
N ARG A 98 3.28 6.70 -15.35
CA ARG A 98 4.26 5.60 -15.37
C ARG A 98 3.94 4.58 -14.28
N LYS A 99 3.15 3.57 -14.64
CA LYS A 99 2.79 2.43 -13.78
C LYS A 99 3.97 1.49 -13.59
N GLY A 100 3.98 0.73 -12.50
CA GLY A 100 5.02 -0.26 -12.18
C GLY A 100 6.34 0.32 -11.67
N LEU A 101 6.45 1.66 -11.57
CA LEU A 101 7.60 2.34 -10.99
C LEU A 101 7.27 2.82 -9.59
N ALA A 102 7.93 2.24 -8.59
CA ALA A 102 7.72 2.59 -7.19
C ALA A 102 8.00 4.08 -6.93
N ILE A 103 7.12 4.72 -6.16
CA ILE A 103 7.32 6.04 -5.59
C ILE A 103 7.75 5.84 -4.13
N GLN A 104 8.98 6.23 -3.82
CA GLN A 104 9.62 5.98 -2.52
C GLN A 104 9.59 7.24 -1.66
N LEU A 105 9.01 7.16 -0.47
CA LEU A 105 9.16 8.19 0.55
C LEU A 105 10.63 8.29 0.99
N THR A 106 11.15 9.52 1.02
CA THR A 106 12.53 9.81 1.42
C THR A 106 12.62 10.61 2.70
N SER A 107 11.67 11.50 2.94
CA SER A 107 11.59 12.26 4.18
C SER A 107 10.17 12.78 4.39
N ALA A 108 9.90 13.23 5.61
CA ALA A 108 8.70 13.98 5.92
C ALA A 108 9.01 14.96 7.04
N ARG A 109 8.13 15.94 7.21
CA ARG A 109 8.08 16.81 8.39
C ARG A 109 6.63 17.19 8.67
N MET A 110 6.33 17.45 9.93
CA MET A 110 5.08 18.12 10.29
C MET A 110 5.13 19.59 9.87
N ASP A 111 3.98 20.13 9.50
CA ASP A 111 3.78 21.54 9.15
C ASP A 111 2.57 22.09 9.91
N GLY A 112 2.64 22.03 11.24
CA GLY A 112 1.50 22.21 12.14
C GLY A 112 0.85 20.87 12.53
N THR A 113 -0.27 20.95 13.26
CA THR A 113 -0.93 19.78 13.86
C THR A 113 -1.64 18.91 12.83
N ASP A 114 -2.25 19.53 11.82
CA ASP A 114 -3.13 18.87 10.84
C ASP A 114 -2.53 18.85 9.44
N LYS A 115 -1.22 19.15 9.30
CA LYS A 115 -0.53 19.13 8.01
C LYS A 115 0.86 18.54 8.15
N ALA A 116 1.29 17.85 7.11
CA ALA A 116 2.64 17.36 6.97
C ALA A 116 3.09 17.53 5.52
N VAL A 117 4.39 17.69 5.32
CA VAL A 117 5.01 17.67 4.00
C VAL A 117 5.86 16.43 3.89
N VAL A 118 5.57 15.60 2.88
CA VAL A 118 6.37 14.40 2.55
C VAL A 118 7.17 14.66 1.29
N ILE A 119 8.38 14.10 1.20
CA ILE A 119 9.20 14.12 -0.01
C ILE A 119 9.31 12.70 -0.52
N ALA A 120 8.87 12.47 -1.75
CA ALA A 120 8.97 11.17 -2.40
C ALA A 120 9.73 11.26 -3.72
N LYS A 121 10.34 10.15 -4.12
CA LYS A 121 11.08 10.02 -5.37
C LYS A 121 10.47 8.95 -6.26
N GLN A 122 10.37 9.24 -7.54
CA GLN A 122 10.16 8.23 -8.57
C GLN A 122 11.38 8.27 -9.50
N LEU A 123 12.16 7.19 -9.54
CA LEU A 123 13.50 7.19 -10.14
C LEU A 123 14.37 8.32 -9.53
N VAL A 124 14.91 9.22 -10.34
CA VAL A 124 15.77 10.33 -9.89
C VAL A 124 14.99 11.60 -9.54
N ALA A 125 13.70 11.66 -9.85
CA ALA A 125 12.88 12.85 -9.65
C ALA A 125 12.29 12.88 -8.24
N ALA A 126 12.67 13.87 -7.43
CA ALA A 126 12.10 14.13 -6.12
C ALA A 126 10.98 15.16 -6.21
N GLN A 127 9.89 14.94 -5.49
CA GLN A 127 8.74 15.85 -5.40
C GLN A 127 8.27 15.94 -3.94
N SER A 128 7.83 17.13 -3.54
CA SER A 128 7.17 17.34 -2.26
C SER A 128 5.66 17.24 -2.41
N TYR A 129 5.00 16.62 -1.44
CA TYR A 129 3.55 16.50 -1.37
C TYR A 129 3.05 16.95 0.00
N THR A 130 1.87 17.56 0.01
CA THR A 130 1.21 17.99 1.23
C THR A 130 0.19 16.94 1.66
N MET A 131 0.29 16.50 2.91
CA MET A 131 -0.69 15.68 3.60
C MET A 131 -1.49 16.57 4.54
N VAL A 132 -2.81 16.44 4.52
CA VAL A 132 -3.74 17.18 5.38
C VAL A 132 -4.56 16.18 6.17
N TYR A 133 -4.69 16.40 7.47
CA TYR A 133 -5.55 15.59 8.32
C TYR A 133 -6.98 16.14 8.29
N GLU A 134 -7.91 15.37 7.75
CA GLU A 134 -9.33 15.72 7.67
C GLU A 134 -10.20 14.46 7.72
N GLY A 135 -11.37 14.58 8.36
CA GLY A 135 -12.27 13.43 8.49
C GLY A 135 -11.61 12.21 9.15
N ASP A 136 -10.84 12.46 10.22
CA ASP A 136 -10.14 11.45 11.01
C ASP A 136 -9.08 10.62 10.26
N ALA A 137 -8.59 11.13 9.13
CA ALA A 137 -7.54 10.49 8.34
C ALA A 137 -6.61 11.50 7.65
N TRP A 138 -5.38 11.07 7.35
CA TRP A 138 -4.47 11.82 6.50
C TRP A 138 -4.86 11.66 5.03
N LYS A 139 -4.96 12.78 4.32
CA LYS A 139 -5.33 12.87 2.89
C LYS A 139 -4.25 13.60 2.11
N LEU A 140 -4.06 13.23 0.85
CA LEU A 140 -3.15 13.96 -0.04
C LEU A 140 -3.84 15.22 -0.57
N GLU A 141 -3.21 16.37 -0.43
CA GLU A 141 -3.63 17.59 -1.13
C GLU A 141 -3.00 17.60 -2.54
N PRO A 142 -3.79 17.64 -3.62
CA PRO A 142 -3.24 17.68 -4.97
C PRO A 142 -2.44 18.96 -5.21
N ALA A 143 -1.25 18.82 -5.81
CA ALA A 143 -0.40 19.97 -6.11
C ALA A 143 -1.12 20.97 -7.04
N PRO A 144 -1.01 22.29 -6.80
CA PRO A 144 -1.66 23.32 -7.62
C PRO A 144 -1.35 23.23 -9.13
N GLU A 145 -0.15 22.82 -9.49
CA GLU A 145 0.29 22.61 -10.87
C GLU A 145 -0.51 21.48 -11.53
N GLY A 146 -0.72 20.38 -10.81
CA GLY A 146 -1.57 19.28 -11.26
C GLY A 146 -3.02 19.72 -11.45
N LEU A 147 -3.55 20.53 -10.52
CA LEU A 147 -4.91 21.08 -10.62
C LEU A 147 -5.13 21.91 -11.90
N LYS A 148 -4.15 22.72 -12.32
CA LYS A 148 -4.24 23.49 -13.57
C LYS A 148 -4.44 22.59 -14.78
N LEU A 149 -3.77 21.44 -14.80
CA LEU A 149 -3.86 20.48 -15.89
C LEU A 149 -5.23 19.80 -15.91
N TYR A 150 -5.74 19.36 -14.76
CA TYR A 150 -7.06 18.73 -14.66
C TYR A 150 -8.21 19.68 -15.02
N LYS A 151 -8.08 20.98 -14.76
CA LYS A 151 -9.07 22.01 -15.17
C LYS A 151 -9.31 22.06 -16.68
N MET A 152 -8.39 21.54 -17.50
CA MET A 152 -8.55 21.47 -18.95
C MET A 152 -9.46 20.30 -19.39
N GLY A 153 -9.78 19.36 -18.49
CA GLY A 153 -10.38 18.07 -18.81
C GLY A 153 -9.37 17.07 -19.36
N ALA A 154 -9.62 15.77 -19.18
CA ALA A 154 -8.64 14.72 -19.45
C ALA A 154 -8.13 14.72 -20.90
N ALA A 155 -9.01 14.87 -21.90
CA ALA A 155 -8.60 14.82 -23.31
C ALA A 155 -7.60 15.93 -23.69
N LYS A 156 -7.87 17.17 -23.26
CA LYS A 156 -6.96 18.30 -23.52
C LYS A 156 -5.66 18.15 -22.71
N ALA A 157 -5.75 17.68 -21.47
CA ALA A 157 -4.59 17.41 -20.64
C ALA A 157 -3.68 16.32 -21.25
N ILE A 158 -4.24 15.21 -21.74
CA ILE A 158 -3.48 14.14 -22.42
C ILE A 158 -2.78 14.70 -23.66
N ALA A 159 -3.50 15.44 -24.51
CA ALA A 159 -2.91 16.05 -25.70
C ALA A 159 -1.77 17.03 -25.35
N ALA A 160 -1.95 17.85 -24.32
CA ALA A 160 -0.92 18.77 -23.85
C ALA A 160 0.33 18.02 -23.33
N GLN A 161 0.15 16.96 -22.55
CA GLN A 161 1.26 16.15 -22.04
C GLN A 161 1.98 15.37 -23.15
N LYS A 162 1.24 14.84 -24.14
CA LYS A 162 1.82 14.19 -25.33
C LYS A 162 2.68 15.18 -26.12
N LYS A 163 2.18 16.39 -26.33
CA LYS A 163 2.93 17.48 -26.98
C LYS A 163 4.17 17.89 -26.18
N ALA A 164 4.11 17.88 -24.85
CA ALA A 164 5.23 18.21 -23.96
C ALA A 164 6.22 17.06 -23.76
N GLY A 165 5.96 15.85 -24.30
CA GLY A 165 6.80 14.67 -24.11
C GLY A 165 6.73 14.06 -22.70
N THR A 166 5.77 14.48 -21.87
CA THR A 166 5.56 13.93 -20.51
C THR A 166 4.56 12.78 -20.49
N CYS A 167 3.85 12.55 -21.59
CA CYS A 167 2.97 11.42 -21.84
C CYS A 167 3.37 10.75 -23.15
N ALA A 168 3.30 9.42 -23.18
CA ALA A 168 3.77 8.65 -24.32
C ALA A 168 2.81 8.79 -25.53
N ASN A 169 3.35 8.81 -26.76
CA ASN A 169 2.59 9.13 -27.98
C ASN A 169 1.85 7.95 -28.63
N ASN A 170 2.00 6.77 -28.07
CA ASN A 170 1.35 5.52 -28.48
C ASN A 170 -0.18 5.56 -28.39
#